data_AF-A0A7N9CES5-F1
#
_entry.id   AF-A0A7N9CES5-F1
#
_cell.length_a   1.000
_cell.length_b   1.000
_cell.length_c   1.000
_cell.angle_alpha   90.00
_cell.angle_beta   90.00
_cell.angle_gamma   90.00
#
_symmetry.space_group_name_H-M   'P 1'
#
loop_
_entity.id
_entity.type
_entity.pdbx_description
1 polymer ?
#
loop_
_entity_poly.entity_id
_entity_poly.type
_entity_poly.pdbx_seq_one_letter_code
_entity_poly.pdbx_strand_id
1 'polypeptide(L)'
;MWMDLFEGSKAVTVFVSHVSAHKQVISAEEDFNNQVDRITPLDTTQPLAAATPVIAPWAHEQSGHGGRDRGYTWAQQHGLPLTKADLATATTECPICHQQSPTLSP
;
A
#
# COMPACT_ATOMS: atom_id res chain seq x y z
N MET A 1 -14.43 -38.06 -26.19
CA MET A 1 -15.32 -37.36 -25.24
C MET A 1 -14.56 -36.46 -24.28
N TRP A 2 -13.60 -36.95 -23.47
CA TRP A 2 -12.85 -36.09 -22.54
C TRP A 2 -11.80 -35.17 -23.20
N MET A 3 -11.12 -35.63 -24.24
CA MET A 3 -10.15 -34.83 -25.00
C MET A 3 -10.81 -33.70 -25.80
N ASP A 4 -12.03 -33.94 -26.30
CA ASP A 4 -12.79 -32.95 -27.09
C ASP A 4 -13.26 -31.77 -26.22
N LEU A 5 -13.57 -32.04 -24.94
CA LEU A 5 -13.87 -31.01 -23.94
C LEU A 5 -12.65 -30.14 -23.61
N PHE A 6 -11.45 -30.74 -23.60
CA PHE A 6 -10.20 -30.03 -23.33
C PHE A 6 -9.75 -29.17 -24.52
N GLU A 7 -9.94 -29.65 -25.75
CA GLU A 7 -9.72 -28.82 -26.95
C GLU A 7 -10.76 -27.69 -27.06
N GLY A 8 -12.02 -27.97 -26.72
CA GLY A 8 -13.09 -26.97 -26.73
C GLY A 8 -12.89 -25.82 -25.73
N SER A 9 -12.21 -26.05 -24.60
CA SER A 9 -11.96 -25.03 -23.59
C SER A 9 -10.81 -24.07 -23.93
N LYS A 10 -9.92 -24.43 -24.87
CA LYS A 10 -8.79 -23.59 -25.28
C LYS A 10 -9.21 -22.31 -26.03
N ALA A 11 -10.42 -22.29 -26.60
CA ALA A 11 -10.96 -21.14 -27.33
C ALA A 11 -12.01 -20.35 -26.53
N VAL A 12 -12.31 -20.77 -25.29
CA VAL A 12 -13.29 -20.09 -24.43
C VAL A 12 -12.54 -19.11 -23.54
N THR A 13 -12.63 -17.82 -23.88
CA THR A 13 -12.14 -16.75 -23.02
C THR A 13 -13.01 -16.68 -21.77
N VAL A 14 -12.52 -17.22 -20.67
CA VAL A 14 -13.19 -17.14 -19.37
C VAL A 14 -12.89 -15.79 -18.74
N PHE A 15 -13.91 -14.96 -18.57
CA PHE A 15 -13.82 -13.72 -17.80
C PHE A 15 -14.10 -14.03 -16.33
N VAL A 16 -13.09 -13.83 -15.49
CA VAL A 16 -13.21 -13.94 -14.03
C VAL A 16 -13.26 -12.53 -13.46
N SER A 17 -14.43 -12.11 -12.99
CA SER A 17 -14.58 -10.84 -12.28
C SER A 17 -14.35 -11.06 -10.79
N HIS A 18 -13.46 -10.28 -10.18
CA HIS A 18 -13.28 -10.26 -8.73
C HIS A 18 -14.45 -9.51 -8.07
N VAL A 19 -15.24 -10.22 -7.26
CA VAL A 19 -16.24 -9.61 -6.38
C VAL A 19 -15.57 -9.35 -5.04
N SER A 20 -15.27 -8.09 -4.75
CA SER A 20 -14.86 -7.65 -3.42
C SER A 20 -16.08 -7.70 -2.49
N ALA A 21 -16.00 -8.50 -1.42
CA ALA A 21 -17.04 -8.62 -0.42
C ALA A 21 -16.98 -7.52 0.66
N HIS A 22 -16.14 -6.50 0.50
CA HIS A 22 -16.06 -5.40 1.45
C HIS A 22 -17.31 -4.54 1.34
N LYS A 23 -18.10 -4.53 2.42
CA LYS A 23 -19.20 -3.58 2.62
C LYS A 23 -18.70 -2.17 2.32
N GLN A 24 -19.56 -1.34 1.71
CA GLN A 24 -19.39 0.12 1.62
C GLN A 24 -19.14 0.71 3.01
N VAL A 25 -17.88 0.70 3.41
CA VAL A 25 -17.35 1.56 4.43
C VAL A 25 -16.64 2.62 3.62
N ILE A 26 -17.13 3.85 3.73
CA ILE A 26 -16.42 5.04 3.28
C ILE A 26 -15.11 5.06 4.08
N SER A 27 -14.10 4.35 3.59
CA SER A 27 -12.81 4.16 4.24
C SER A 27 -11.77 4.92 3.44
N ALA A 28 -10.86 5.59 4.14
CA ALA A 28 -9.66 6.16 3.54
C ALA A 28 -8.86 5.10 2.73
N GLU A 29 -9.01 3.81 3.08
CA GLU A 29 -8.44 2.69 2.34
C GLU A 29 -9.08 2.52 0.94
N GLU A 30 -10.39 2.72 0.79
CA GLU A 30 -11.07 2.63 -0.51
C GLU A 30 -10.69 3.82 -1.40
N ASP A 31 -10.62 5.02 -0.84
CA ASP A 31 -10.16 6.22 -1.56
C ASP A 31 -8.69 6.09 -1.99
N PHE A 32 -7.84 5.51 -1.12
CA PHE A 32 -6.45 5.21 -1.43
C PHE A 32 -6.31 4.13 -2.51
N ASN A 33 -7.06 3.03 -2.42
CA ASN A 33 -7.06 1.97 -3.43
C ASN A 33 -7.52 2.50 -4.79
N ASN A 34 -8.56 3.33 -4.82
CA ASN A 34 -9.03 4.00 -6.03
C ASN A 34 -8.01 5.02 -6.56
N GLN A 35 -7.26 5.69 -5.68
CA GLN A 35 -6.18 6.59 -6.06
C GLN A 35 -5.02 5.82 -6.70
N VAL A 36 -4.58 4.71 -6.09
CA VAL A 36 -3.54 3.82 -6.63
C VAL A 36 -3.96 3.21 -7.97
N ASP A 37 -5.21 2.79 -8.11
CA ASP A 37 -5.77 2.28 -9.37
C ASP A 37 -5.77 3.36 -10.47
N ARG A 38 -6.11 4.62 -10.14
CA ARG A 38 -6.07 5.74 -11.10
C ARG A 38 -4.65 6.17 -11.48
N ILE A 39 -3.65 5.86 -10.67
CA ILE A 39 -2.23 6.08 -10.98
C ILE A 39 -1.67 4.95 -11.86
N THR A 40 -2.44 3.88 -12.09
CA THR A 40 -1.97 2.72 -12.87
C THR A 40 -2.51 2.68 -14.31
N PRO A 41 -1.88 3.42 -15.25
CA PRO A 41 -1.63 2.93 -16.59
C PRO A 41 -0.17 2.46 -16.67
N LEU A 42 -0.01 1.13 -16.76
CA LEU A 42 1.07 0.37 -17.39
C LEU A 42 2.30 1.19 -17.83
N ASP A 43 3.12 1.61 -16.88
CA ASP A 43 4.55 1.75 -17.12
C ASP A 43 5.29 1.23 -15.88
N THR A 44 5.38 -0.10 -15.83
CA THR A 44 6.09 -0.92 -14.83
C THR A 44 7.61 -0.65 -14.80
N THR A 45 8.03 0.49 -15.34
CA THR A 45 9.40 0.97 -15.43
C THR A 45 9.66 2.11 -14.45
N GLN A 46 8.63 2.66 -13.78
CA GLN A 46 8.90 3.67 -12.76
C GLN A 46 9.64 3.01 -11.59
N PRO A 47 10.86 3.47 -11.24
CA PRO A 47 11.62 2.86 -10.17
C PRO A 47 10.80 2.94 -8.89
N LEU A 48 10.75 1.86 -8.12
CA LEU A 48 10.06 1.76 -6.83
C LEU A 48 10.41 2.90 -5.85
N ALA A 49 11.57 3.55 -6.05
CA ALA A 49 11.98 4.79 -5.40
C ALA A 49 11.02 5.98 -5.59
N ALA A 50 10.27 6.05 -6.70
CA ALA A 50 9.28 7.08 -6.95
C ALA A 50 8.03 6.92 -6.08
N ALA A 51 7.74 5.70 -5.62
CA ALA A 51 6.62 5.39 -4.75
C ALA A 51 6.95 5.54 -3.25
N THR A 52 8.23 5.71 -2.90
CA THR A 52 8.69 5.90 -1.51
C THR A 52 7.92 6.98 -0.73
N PRO A 53 7.60 8.17 -1.31
CA PRO A 53 6.82 9.20 -0.60
C PRO A 53 5.40 8.76 -0.24
N VAL A 54 4.84 7.76 -0.92
CA VAL A 54 3.50 7.22 -0.64
C VAL A 54 3.59 6.02 0.31
N ILE A 55 4.57 5.13 0.09
CA ILE A 55 4.70 3.89 0.85
C ILE A 55 5.27 4.14 2.26
N ALA A 56 6.16 5.12 2.45
CA ALA A 56 6.77 5.39 3.75
C ALA A 56 5.79 5.93 4.81
N PRO A 57 4.93 6.93 4.51
CA PRO A 57 3.87 7.36 5.43
C PRO A 57 2.90 6.23 5.78
N TRP A 58 2.51 5.43 4.79
CA TRP A 58 1.64 4.28 5.02
C TRP A 58 2.28 3.26 5.97
N ALA A 59 3.53 2.86 5.73
CA ALA A 59 4.25 1.93 6.61
C ALA A 59 4.42 2.49 8.04
N HIS A 60 4.61 3.80 8.18
CA HIS A 60 4.65 4.46 9.47
C HIS A 60 3.30 4.36 10.21
N GLU A 61 2.18 4.61 9.53
CA GLU A 61 0.83 4.50 10.07
C GLU A 61 0.50 3.05 10.49
N GLN A 62 0.79 2.07 9.62
CA GLN A 62 0.57 0.65 9.91
C GLN A 62 1.40 0.15 11.09
N SER A 63 2.55 0.76 11.36
CA SER A 63 3.36 0.46 12.54
C SER A 63 2.81 1.06 13.85
N GLY A 64 1.65 1.73 13.81
CA GLY A 64 1.02 2.37 14.96
C GLY A 64 1.72 3.65 15.38
N HIS A 65 2.13 4.48 14.40
CA HIS A 65 2.91 5.70 14.62
C HIS A 65 4.18 5.47 15.45
N GLY A 66 4.77 4.28 15.30
CA GLY A 66 5.83 3.81 16.18
C GLY A 66 7.19 4.48 16.00
N GLY A 67 7.26 5.50 15.13
CA GLY A 67 8.46 6.16 14.68
C GLY A 67 9.28 5.32 13.70
N ARG A 68 10.45 5.84 13.36
CA ARG A 68 11.37 5.27 12.36
C ARG A 68 11.63 3.76 12.51
N ASP A 69 12.05 3.33 13.70
CA ASP A 69 12.56 1.95 13.87
C ASP A 69 11.43 0.90 13.91
N ARG A 70 10.24 1.26 14.43
CA ARG A 70 9.06 0.40 14.34
C ARG A 70 8.51 0.33 12.92
N GLY A 71 8.45 1.47 12.22
CA GLY A 71 8.10 1.52 10.81
C GLY A 71 9.05 0.68 9.95
N TYR A 72 10.34 0.65 10.28
CA TYR A 72 11.34 -0.10 9.52
C TYR A 72 11.21 -1.61 9.74
N THR A 73 10.94 -2.01 10.99
CA THR A 73 10.68 -3.41 11.33
C THR A 73 9.43 -3.92 10.62
N TRP A 74 8.38 -3.09 10.59
CA TRP A 74 7.15 -3.39 9.85
C TRP A 74 7.42 -3.52 8.35
N ALA A 75 8.12 -2.56 7.74
CA ALA A 75 8.47 -2.60 6.33
C ALA A 75 9.26 -3.88 5.95
N GLN A 76 10.22 -4.29 6.79
CA GLN A 76 10.96 -5.54 6.57
C GLN A 76 10.07 -6.79 6.64
N GLN A 77 9.16 -6.85 7.61
CA GLN A 77 8.22 -7.97 7.74
C GLN A 77 7.32 -8.11 6.50
N HIS A 78 6.99 -6.99 5.87
CA HIS A 78 6.11 -6.94 4.69
C HIS A 78 6.86 -6.85 3.36
N GLY A 79 8.20 -6.99 3.36
CA GLY A 79 9.01 -6.99 2.14
C GLY A 79 9.05 -5.66 1.39
N LEU A 80 8.71 -4.55 2.06
CA LEU A 80 8.74 -3.22 1.45
C LEU A 80 10.18 -2.68 1.43
N PRO A 81 10.65 -2.16 0.29
CA PRO A 81 12.02 -1.66 0.16
C PRO A 81 12.14 -0.23 0.69
N LEU A 82 11.74 -0.02 1.93
CA LEU A 82 11.86 1.27 2.61
C LEU A 82 13.15 1.32 3.42
N THR A 83 13.83 2.47 3.39
CA THR A 83 14.97 2.72 4.26
C THR A 83 14.51 3.36 5.57
N LYS A 84 15.38 3.31 6.59
CA LYS A 84 15.16 4.06 7.83
C LYS A 84 15.08 5.57 7.61
N ALA A 85 15.70 6.11 6.56
CA ALA A 85 15.64 7.54 6.26
C ALA A 85 14.23 7.93 5.78
N ASP A 86 13.66 7.14 4.87
CA ASP A 86 12.30 7.37 4.35
C ASP A 86 11.26 7.38 5.47
N LEU A 87 11.40 6.47 6.43
CA LEU A 87 10.52 6.39 7.60
C LEU A 87 10.80 7.48 8.64
N ALA A 88 12.03 7.99 8.72
CA ALA A 88 12.33 9.15 9.55
C ALA A 88 11.61 10.39 9.00
N THR A 89 11.69 10.61 7.69
CA THR A 89 10.97 11.69 7.00
C THR A 89 9.46 11.58 7.22
N ALA A 90 8.88 10.40 7.01
CA ALA A 90 7.46 10.16 7.27
C ALA A 90 7.05 10.41 8.74
N THR A 91 7.94 10.11 9.69
CA THR A 91 7.69 10.39 11.11
C THR A 91 7.70 11.89 11.40
N THR A 92 8.63 12.65 10.81
CA THR A 92 8.74 14.11 10.99
C THR A 92 7.69 14.90 10.19
N GLU A 93 7.05 14.28 9.23
CA GLU A 93 5.96 14.88 8.46
C GLU A 93 4.58 14.49 8.99
N CYS A 94 4.52 13.58 9.98
CA CYS A 94 3.27 13.09 10.52
C CYS A 94 2.60 14.14 11.44
N PRO A 95 1.47 14.75 11.03
CA PRO A 95 0.81 15.79 11.82
C PRO A 95 0.25 15.24 13.15
N ILE A 96 -0.15 13.96 13.17
CA ILE A 96 -0.68 13.28 14.36
C ILE A 96 0.41 13.14 15.42
N CYS A 97 1.61 12.70 15.02
CA CYS A 97 2.75 12.57 15.93
C CYS A 97 3.21 13.94 16.45
N HIS A 98 3.15 14.98 15.62
CA HIS A 98 3.49 16.34 16.03
C HIS A 98 2.50 16.90 17.06
N GLN A 99 1.21 16.62 16.89
CA GLN A 99 0.17 17.11 17.80
C GLN A 99 0.17 16.38 19.15
N GLN A 100 0.65 15.14 19.19
CA GLN A 100 0.77 14.34 20.41
C GLN A 100 2.08 14.53 21.16
N SER A 101 3.09 15.19 20.56
CA SER A 101 4.29 15.57 21.29
C SER A 101 3.88 16.55 22.38
N PRO A 102 4.06 16.21 23.69
CA PRO A 102 3.78 17.16 24.74
C PRO A 102 4.60 18.42 24.47
N THR A 103 3.94 19.56 24.32
CA THR A 103 4.61 20.85 24.39
C THR A 103 5.33 20.88 25.72
N LEU A 104 6.64 20.63 25.71
CA LEU A 104 7.51 20.94 26.82
C LEU A 104 7.53 22.47 26.89
N SER A 105 6.53 23.04 27.55
CA SER A 105 6.56 24.45 27.96
C SER A 105 7.73 24.61 28.95
N PRO A 106 8.55 25.66 28.80
CA PRO A 106 9.67 25.95 29.69
C PRO A 106 9.23 26.26 31.12
#